data_AF-A0A369ZRD4-F1
#
_entry.id   AF-A0A369ZRD4-F1
#
_cell.length_a   1.000
_cell.length_b   1.000
_cell.length_c   1.000
_cell.angle_alpha   90.00
_cell.angle_beta   90.00
_cell.angle_gamma   90.00
#
_symmetry.space_group_name_H-M   'P 1'
#
loop_
_entity.id
_entity.type
_entity.pdbx_description
1 polymer ?
#
loop_
_entity_poly.entity_id
_entity_poly.type
_entity_poly.pdbx_seq_one_letter_code
_entity_poly.pdbx_strand_id
1 'polypeptide(L)'
;MDYETFKTFMRELAQMYSNVKDDAYLLFYHNLRDLAKEVGTLPRNPLIFYGAYEIANNQVVVAIFEMQFTDEVFETEDGKPYQMLSIISSFAEDKTYLRCPTKIREHLTQPEYVALCEQAYPAMMEQMLLEEQRERLFRRKRKSE
;
A
#
# COMPACT_ATOMS: atom_id res chain seq x y z
N MET A 1 17.34 -4.29 -12.54
CA MET A 1 16.46 -5.47 -12.38
C MET A 1 15.39 -5.39 -13.46
N ASP A 2 15.10 -6.47 -14.19
CA ASP A 2 13.94 -6.52 -15.09
C ASP A 2 12.62 -6.71 -14.30
N TYR A 3 11.49 -6.62 -14.99
CA TYR A 3 10.17 -6.64 -14.33
C TYR A 3 9.80 -8.00 -13.70
N GLU A 4 10.21 -9.13 -14.28
CA GLU A 4 9.92 -10.45 -13.68
C GLU A 4 10.77 -10.66 -12.43
N THR A 5 12.06 -10.32 -12.50
CA THR A 5 12.95 -10.35 -11.33
C THR A 5 12.45 -9.42 -10.24
N PHE A 6 11.94 -8.23 -10.59
CA PHE A 6 11.31 -7.30 -9.66
C PHE A 6 10.11 -7.92 -8.94
N LYS A 7 9.20 -8.57 -9.68
CA LYS A 7 8.02 -9.20 -9.07
C LYS A 7 8.41 -10.29 -8.09
N THR A 8 9.41 -11.11 -8.44
CA THR A 8 9.93 -12.15 -7.54
C THR A 8 10.53 -11.53 -6.28
N PHE A 9 11.39 -10.53 -6.43
CA PHE A 9 11.98 -9.82 -5.29
C PHE A 9 10.91 -9.24 -4.34
N MET A 10 9.89 -8.58 -4.89
CA MET A 10 8.82 -7.99 -4.07
C MET A 10 7.95 -9.03 -3.37
N ARG A 11 7.71 -10.18 -4.00
CA ARG A 11 7.02 -11.32 -3.37
C ARG A 11 7.82 -11.89 -2.20
N GLU A 12 9.12 -12.12 -2.41
CA GLU A 12 10.01 -12.62 -1.36
C GLU A 12 10.12 -11.63 -0.20
N LEU A 13 10.20 -10.33 -0.51
CA LEU A 13 10.14 -9.27 0.49
C LEU A 13 8.84 -9.35 1.30
N ALA A 14 7.67 -9.42 0.66
CA ALA A 14 6.40 -9.55 1.36
C ALA A 14 6.32 -10.81 2.24
N GLN A 15 6.86 -11.94 1.77
CA GLN A 15 6.89 -13.20 2.51
C GLN A 15 7.76 -13.11 3.77
N MET A 16 8.90 -12.41 3.74
CA MET A 16 9.75 -12.22 4.93
C MET A 16 9.03 -11.48 6.07
N TYR A 17 8.04 -10.64 5.73
CA TYR A 17 7.22 -9.87 6.67
C TYR A 17 5.82 -10.48 6.86
N SER A 18 5.60 -11.71 6.37
CA SER A 18 4.36 -12.47 6.56
C SER A 18 4.54 -13.54 7.63
N ASN A 19 3.44 -13.96 8.26
CA ASN A 19 3.39 -14.88 9.39
C ASN A 19 4.28 -14.44 10.57
N VAL A 20 4.32 -13.14 10.79
CA VAL A 20 5.01 -12.51 11.92
C VAL A 20 4.00 -11.67 12.71
N LYS A 21 4.43 -11.15 13.87
CA LYS A 21 3.61 -10.25 14.70
C LYS A 21 3.22 -8.99 13.92
N ASP A 22 2.07 -8.43 14.28
CA ASP A 22 1.49 -7.23 13.65
C ASP A 22 2.38 -5.97 13.71
N ASP A 23 3.31 -5.88 14.66
CA ASP A 23 4.32 -4.82 14.74
C ASP A 23 5.23 -4.73 13.49
N ALA A 24 5.39 -5.83 12.76
CA ALA A 24 6.13 -5.88 11.51
C ALA A 24 5.52 -4.99 10.40
N TYR A 25 4.24 -4.59 10.52
CA TYR A 25 3.57 -3.69 9.58
C TYR A 25 4.35 -2.39 9.39
N LEU A 26 4.76 -1.74 10.49
CA LEU A 26 5.48 -0.47 10.43
C LEU A 26 6.86 -0.65 9.81
N LEU A 27 7.57 -1.71 10.20
CA LEU A 27 8.88 -2.02 9.67
C LEU A 27 8.82 -2.28 8.16
N PHE A 28 7.83 -3.04 7.71
CA PHE A 28 7.59 -3.30 6.29
C PHE A 28 7.34 -1.99 5.52
N TYR A 29 6.45 -1.12 6.02
CA TYR A 29 6.18 0.17 5.39
C TYR A 29 7.43 1.05 5.27
N HIS A 30 8.25 1.10 6.32
CA HIS A 30 9.52 1.84 6.28
C HIS A 30 10.47 1.31 5.21
N ASN A 31 10.65 -0.01 5.13
CA ASN A 31 11.50 -0.62 4.11
C ASN A 31 10.99 -0.37 2.69
N LEU A 32 9.68 -0.43 2.46
CA LEU A 32 9.12 -0.08 1.15
C LEU A 32 9.44 1.37 0.78
N ARG A 33 9.34 2.29 1.74
CA ARG A 33 9.60 3.71 1.50
C ARG A 33 11.07 3.99 1.15
N ASP A 34 12.00 3.23 1.71
CA ASP A 34 13.43 3.36 1.41
C ASP A 34 13.79 2.82 0.01
N LEU A 35 13.01 1.86 -0.50
CA LEU A 35 13.20 1.25 -1.81
C LEU A 35 12.47 1.99 -2.94
N ALA A 36 11.34 2.62 -2.63
CA ALA A 36 10.44 3.22 -3.62
C ALA A 36 10.77 4.70 -3.91
N LYS A 37 10.34 5.18 -5.07
CA LYS A 37 10.23 6.62 -5.34
C LYS A 37 9.13 7.27 -4.52
N GLU A 38 8.01 6.57 -4.36
CA GLU A 38 6.86 7.02 -3.60
C GLU A 38 6.08 5.81 -3.10
N VAL A 39 5.55 5.90 -1.88
CA VAL A 39 4.64 4.90 -1.28
C VAL A 39 3.40 5.61 -0.73
N GLY A 40 2.23 5.07 -1.03
CA GLY A 40 0.96 5.66 -0.65
C GLY A 40 -0.08 4.63 -0.29
N THR A 41 -0.99 5.04 0.57
CA THR A 41 -2.23 4.33 0.87
C THR A 41 -3.41 5.12 0.33
N LEU A 42 -4.56 4.46 0.26
CA LEU A 42 -5.81 5.18 0.08
C LEU A 42 -6.20 5.92 1.36
N PRO A 43 -6.86 7.09 1.26
CA PRO A 43 -7.26 7.89 2.40
C PRO A 43 -7.95 7.05 3.50
N ARG A 44 -8.82 6.11 3.12
CA ARG A 44 -9.62 5.25 4.03
C ARG A 44 -9.16 3.81 4.16
N ASN A 45 -8.10 3.42 3.47
CA ASN A 45 -7.63 2.04 3.51
C ASN A 45 -6.11 2.04 3.72
N PRO A 46 -5.67 2.05 5.00
CA PRO A 46 -4.24 1.99 5.32
C PRO A 46 -3.65 0.59 5.16
N LEU A 47 -4.47 -0.43 4.86
CA LEU A 47 -4.02 -1.81 4.72
C LEU A 47 -3.56 -2.15 3.31
N ILE A 48 -3.74 -1.26 2.34
CA ILE A 48 -3.25 -1.45 0.98
C ILE A 48 -2.22 -0.38 0.67
N PHE A 49 -0.98 -0.82 0.46
CA PHE A 49 0.11 0.02 0.00
C PHE A 49 0.26 -0.08 -1.50
N TYR A 50 0.44 1.07 -2.13
CA TYR A 50 0.89 1.22 -3.50
C TYR A 50 2.28 1.83 -3.47
N GLY A 51 3.24 1.23 -4.16
CA GLY A 51 4.58 1.80 -4.31
C GLY A 51 4.97 1.92 -5.77
N ALA A 52 5.68 3.01 -6.10
CA ALA A 52 6.30 3.22 -7.40
C ALA A 52 7.81 2.95 -7.29
N TYR A 53 8.31 1.98 -8.05
CA TYR A 53 9.69 1.48 -7.94
C TYR A 53 10.43 1.62 -9.26
N GLU A 54 11.65 2.16 -9.21
CA GLU A 54 12.52 2.22 -10.37
C GLU A 54 13.18 0.87 -10.63
N ILE A 55 13.09 0.40 -11.87
CA ILE A 55 13.72 -0.82 -12.36
C ILE A 55 14.66 -0.48 -13.53
N ALA A 56 15.21 -1.49 -14.21
CA ALA A 56 16.11 -1.26 -15.34
C ALA A 56 15.47 -0.38 -16.43
N ASN A 57 16.31 0.28 -17.24
CA ASN A 57 15.90 1.16 -18.33
C ASN A 57 15.04 2.36 -17.88
N ASN A 58 15.24 2.83 -16.66
CA ASN A 58 14.54 3.96 -16.05
C ASN A 58 13.01 3.78 -16.02
N GLN A 59 12.53 2.53 -16.14
CA GLN A 59 11.13 2.23 -15.98
C GLN A 59 10.76 2.33 -14.52
N VAL A 60 9.55 2.82 -14.25
CA VAL A 60 8.99 2.89 -12.91
C VAL A 60 7.70 2.09 -12.90
N VAL A 61 7.66 1.06 -12.06
CA VAL A 61 6.58 0.08 -12.02
C VAL A 61 5.89 0.07 -10.66
N VAL A 62 4.63 -0.35 -10.64
CA VAL A 62 3.85 -0.47 -9.42
C VAL A 62 4.08 -1.84 -8.76
N ALA A 63 4.19 -1.84 -7.43
CA ALA A 63 3.88 -3.01 -6.61
C ALA A 63 2.84 -2.62 -5.56
N ILE A 64 1.89 -3.51 -5.33
CA ILE A 64 0.80 -3.36 -4.39
C ILE A 64 0.97 -4.38 -3.27
N PHE A 65 0.69 -3.99 -2.03
CA PHE A 65 0.75 -4.89 -0.88
C PHE A 65 -0.53 -4.74 -0.06
N GLU A 66 -1.31 -5.81 0.04
CA GLU A 66 -2.47 -5.90 0.93
C GLU A 66 -2.08 -6.59 2.22
N MET A 67 -2.33 -5.91 3.33
CA MET A 67 -2.10 -6.39 4.69
C MET A 67 -3.35 -7.08 5.20
N GLN A 68 -3.19 -8.31 5.65
CA GLN A 68 -4.25 -9.11 6.25
C GLN A 68 -3.80 -9.55 7.65
N PHE A 69 -4.69 -9.41 8.62
CA PHE A 69 -4.45 -9.86 9.99
C PHE A 69 -5.31 -11.09 10.26
N THR A 70 -4.75 -12.07 10.95
CA THR A 70 -5.53 -13.25 11.38
C THR A 70 -6.63 -12.86 12.35
N ASP A 71 -7.78 -13.51 12.26
CA ASP A 71 -8.85 -13.33 13.26
C ASP A 71 -8.44 -13.83 14.65
N GLU A 72 -7.48 -14.76 14.72
CA GLU A 72 -6.91 -15.26 15.97
C GLU A 72 -6.03 -14.19 16.62
N VAL A 73 -6.27 -13.98 17.91
CA VAL A 73 -5.50 -13.09 18.78
C VAL A 73 -4.65 -13.95 19.70
N PHE A 74 -3.35 -13.71 19.64
CA PHE A 74 -2.34 -14.37 20.45
C PHE A 74 -1.88 -13.45 21.58
N GLU A 75 -1.18 -13.98 22.57
CA GLU A 75 -0.61 -13.19 23.66
C GLU A 75 0.91 -13.34 23.70
N THR A 76 1.62 -12.22 23.87
CA THR A 76 3.05 -12.25 24.20
C THR A 76 3.29 -12.78 25.61
N GLU A 77 4.52 -13.13 25.96
CA GLU A 77 4.90 -13.50 27.34
C GLU A 77 4.49 -12.43 28.38
N ASP A 78 4.51 -11.16 28.00
CA ASP A 78 4.07 -10.03 28.85
C ASP A 78 2.54 -9.80 28.86
N GLY A 79 1.74 -10.72 28.28
CA GLY A 79 0.27 -10.64 28.23
C GLY A 79 -0.30 -9.59 27.27
N LYS A 80 0.49 -9.08 26.31
CA LYS A 80 -0.01 -8.16 25.28
C LYS A 80 -0.63 -8.92 24.12
N PRO A 81 -1.85 -8.55 23.67
CA PRO A 81 -2.47 -9.18 22.52
C PRO A 81 -1.74 -8.79 21.23
N TYR A 82 -1.63 -9.72 20.28
CA TYR A 82 -1.15 -9.47 18.93
C TYR A 82 -1.88 -10.35 17.91
N GLN A 83 -1.94 -9.91 16.66
CA GLN A 83 -2.43 -10.73 15.53
C GLN A 83 -1.26 -11.08 14.61
N MET A 84 -1.41 -12.14 13.82
CA MET A 84 -0.42 -12.49 12.81
C MET A 84 -0.70 -11.70 11.53
N LEU A 85 0.34 -11.08 10.99
CA LEU A 85 0.30 -10.35 9.73
C LEU A 85 0.60 -11.27 8.56
N SER A 86 -0.20 -11.18 7.50
CA SER A 86 0.05 -11.77 6.19
C SER A 86 0.04 -10.67 5.14
N ILE A 87 0.98 -10.71 4.20
CA ILE A 87 1.14 -9.68 3.16
C ILE A 87 0.94 -10.32 1.79
N ILE A 88 -0.09 -9.89 1.09
CA ILE A 88 -0.35 -10.29 -0.29
C ILE A 88 0.25 -9.23 -1.22
N SER A 89 1.25 -9.63 -2.00
CA SER A 89 1.82 -8.77 -3.05
C SER A 89 1.04 -8.92 -4.37
N SER A 90 0.76 -7.80 -5.03
CA SER A 90 0.13 -7.73 -6.34
C SER A 90 0.82 -6.70 -7.24
N PHE A 91 0.53 -6.73 -8.54
CA PHE A 91 1.24 -5.97 -9.58
C PHE A 91 0.27 -5.44 -10.64
N ALA A 92 0.82 -4.73 -11.64
CA ALA A 92 0.02 -4.01 -12.63
C ALA A 92 -0.99 -4.87 -13.41
N GLU A 93 -0.75 -6.17 -13.55
CA GLU A 93 -1.63 -7.07 -14.29
C GLU A 93 -2.91 -7.42 -13.53
N ASP A 94 -2.90 -7.27 -12.21
CA ASP A 94 -4.05 -7.57 -11.35
C ASP A 94 -5.01 -6.38 -11.29
N LYS A 95 -6.20 -6.59 -11.85
CA LYS A 95 -7.23 -5.57 -11.97
C LYS A 95 -8.04 -5.37 -10.68
N THR A 96 -7.74 -6.13 -9.63
CA THR A 96 -8.35 -5.94 -8.31
C THR A 96 -7.96 -4.59 -7.71
N TYR A 97 -6.73 -4.14 -7.95
CA TYR A 97 -6.14 -2.98 -7.29
C TYR A 97 -6.00 -1.75 -8.20
N LEU A 98 -7.11 -1.34 -8.83
CA LEU A 98 -7.13 -0.18 -9.74
C LEU A 98 -7.36 1.17 -9.02
N ARG A 99 -7.59 1.17 -7.71
CA ARG A 99 -7.73 2.40 -6.91
C ARG A 99 -6.37 2.96 -6.48
N CYS A 100 -5.44 3.07 -7.41
CA CYS A 100 -4.09 3.57 -7.14
C CYS A 100 -4.10 5.10 -6.93
N PRO A 101 -3.50 5.64 -5.85
CA PRO A 101 -3.44 7.08 -5.61
C PRO A 101 -2.76 7.86 -6.73
N THR A 102 -3.24 9.07 -7.04
CA THR A 102 -2.71 9.95 -8.10
C THR A 102 -1.21 10.18 -7.95
N LYS A 103 -0.74 10.48 -6.74
CA LYS A 103 0.68 10.70 -6.43
C LYS A 103 1.59 9.51 -6.79
N ILE A 104 1.06 8.28 -6.80
CA ILE A 104 1.82 7.10 -7.22
C ILE A 104 1.83 7.02 -8.74
N ARG A 105 0.65 7.19 -9.36
CA ARG A 105 0.44 7.08 -10.80
C ARG A 105 1.31 8.06 -11.60
N GLU A 106 1.54 9.26 -11.08
CA GLU A 106 2.40 10.30 -11.67
C GLU A 106 3.85 9.84 -11.89
N HIS A 107 4.32 8.84 -11.14
CA HIS A 107 5.66 8.29 -11.28
C HIS A 107 5.75 7.12 -12.26
N LEU A 108 4.63 6.45 -12.58
CA LEU A 108 4.65 5.16 -13.27
C LEU A 108 4.91 5.30 -14.77
N THR A 109 5.73 4.41 -15.30
CA THR A 109 5.95 4.22 -16.75
C THR A 109 5.13 3.06 -17.32
N GLN A 110 3.97 2.78 -16.71
CA GLN A 110 3.05 1.68 -17.09
C GLN A 110 1.71 2.27 -17.58
N PRO A 111 1.64 2.78 -18.83
CA PRO A 111 0.53 3.60 -19.30
C PRO A 111 -0.81 2.86 -19.31
N GLU A 112 -0.83 1.56 -19.60
CA GLU A 112 -2.06 0.77 -19.60
C GLU A 112 -2.66 0.66 -18.20
N TYR A 113 -1.82 0.41 -17.18
CA TYR A 113 -2.26 0.35 -15.78
C TYR A 113 -2.74 1.73 -15.29
N VAL A 114 -2.01 2.80 -15.63
CA VAL A 114 -2.40 4.17 -15.27
C VAL A 114 -3.76 4.54 -15.88
N ALA A 115 -4.00 4.20 -17.15
CA ALA A 115 -5.28 4.44 -17.81
C ALA A 115 -6.44 3.69 -17.13
N LEU A 116 -6.24 2.42 -16.76
CA LEU A 116 -7.25 1.64 -16.02
C LEU A 116 -7.52 2.24 -14.64
N CYS A 117 -6.48 2.72 -13.96
CA CYS A 117 -6.66 3.38 -12.66
C CYS A 117 -7.44 4.69 -12.80
N GLU A 118 -7.17 5.51 -13.82
CA GLU A 118 -7.91 6.76 -14.04
C GLU A 118 -9.40 6.50 -14.33
N GLN A 119 -9.73 5.41 -15.02
CA GLN A 119 -11.12 5.01 -15.25
C GLN A 119 -11.80 4.55 -13.96
N ALA A 120 -11.12 3.74 -13.14
CA ALA A 120 -11.69 3.16 -11.92
C ALA A 120 -11.70 4.12 -10.73
N TYR A 121 -10.72 5.04 -10.67
CA TYR A 121 -10.49 5.96 -9.56
C TYR A 121 -9.90 7.28 -10.06
N PRO A 122 -10.74 8.16 -10.66
CA PRO A 122 -10.30 9.45 -11.18
C PRO A 122 -9.76 10.38 -10.08
N ALA A 123 -8.86 11.29 -10.44
CA ALA A 123 -8.26 12.24 -9.49
C ALA A 123 -9.30 13.09 -8.72
N MET A 124 -10.40 13.48 -9.37
CA MET A 124 -11.49 14.22 -8.72
C MET A 124 -12.12 13.41 -7.56
N MET A 125 -12.30 12.10 -7.75
CA MET A 125 -12.84 11.23 -6.72
C MET A 125 -11.89 11.12 -5.51
N GLU A 126 -10.58 11.06 -5.77
CA GLU A 126 -9.57 11.06 -4.71
C GLU A 126 -9.59 12.34 -3.90
N GLN A 127 -9.65 13.50 -4.56
CA GLN A 127 -9.73 14.81 -3.89
C GLN A 127 -10.95 14.91 -3.00
N MET A 128 -12.14 14.51 -3.49
CA MET A 128 -13.36 14.49 -2.68
C MET A 128 -13.21 13.62 -1.42
N LEU A 129 -12.58 12.45 -1.52
CA LEU A 129 -12.37 11.56 -0.38
C LEU A 129 -11.39 12.16 0.65
N LEU A 130 -10.33 12.80 0.17
CA LEU A 130 -9.35 13.50 1.01
C LEU A 130 -9.99 14.68 1.76
N GLU A 131 -10.81 15.48 1.08
CA GLU A 131 -11.56 16.59 1.68
C GLU A 131 -12.53 16.09 2.75
N GLU A 132 -13.33 15.05 2.45
CA GLU A 132 -14.28 14.48 3.40
C GLU A 132 -13.55 13.95 4.66
N GLN A 133 -12.38 13.32 4.49
CA GLN A 133 -11.57 12.90 5.62
C GLN A 133 -11.04 14.06 6.46
N ARG A 134 -10.53 15.10 5.80
CA ARG A 134 -10.02 16.30 6.45
C ARG A 134 -11.12 16.96 7.29
N GLU A 135 -12.33 17.09 6.75
CA GLU A 135 -13.48 17.61 7.49
C GLU A 135 -13.84 16.76 8.72
N ARG A 136 -13.86 15.43 8.59
CA ARG A 136 -14.14 14.52 9.71
C ARG A 136 -13.12 14.68 10.84
N LEU A 137 -11.84 14.82 10.51
CA LEU A 137 -10.78 15.05 11.50
C LEU A 137 -10.97 16.39 12.23
N PHE A 138 -11.31 17.46 11.49
CA PHE A 138 -11.59 18.78 12.10
C PHE A 138 -12.82 18.76 13.01
N ARG A 139 -13.91 18.09 12.60
CA ARG A 139 -15.12 17.95 13.44
C ARG A 139 -14.87 17.15 14.71
N ARG A 140 -14.01 16.12 14.66
CA ARG A 140 -13.61 15.36 15.86
C ARG A 140 -12.83 16.23 16.84
N LYS A 141 -11.83 16.99 16.37
CA LYS A 141 -11.03 17.89 17.23
C LYS A 141 -11.89 18.91 17.99
N ARG A 142 -12.90 19.51 17.34
CA ARG A 142 -13.83 20.46 17.96
C ARG A 142 -14.80 19.85 18.99
N LYS A 143 -14.98 18.53 19.02
CA LYS A 143 -15.85 17.84 20.00
C LYS A 143 -15.08 17.36 21.24
N SER A 144 -13.75 17.37 21.16
CA SER A 144 -12.83 16.96 22.22
C SER A 144 -12.23 18.14 22.99
N GLU A 145 -12.67 19.36 22.66
CA GLU A 145 -12.49 20.62 23.42
C GLU A 145 -13.80 20.94 24.14
#